data_AF-A0A950KGZ6-F1
#
_entry.id   AF-A0A950KGZ6-F1
#
_cell.length_a   1.000
_cell.length_b   1.000
_cell.length_c   1.000
_cell.angle_alpha   90.00
_cell.angle_beta   90.00
_cell.angle_gamma   90.00
#
_symmetry.space_group_name_H-M   'P 1'
#
loop_
_entity.id
_entity.type
_entity.pdbx_description
1 polymer ?
#
loop_
_entity_poly.entity_id
_entity_poly.type
_entity_poly.pdbx_seq_one_letter_code
_entity_poly.pdbx_strand_id
1 'polypeptide(L)'
;MACCGQRRQQAGRPIPVRQANNPGPARSVSRPVAPSRTGAFQYFGKTALTVIGPVSRRHYRFSHPGAVVEIDLRDVPSLAVVPNLRQVQTG
;
A
#
# COMPACT_ATOMS: atom_id res chain seq x y z
N MET A 1 -1.43 -67.43 -20.51
CA MET A 1 -0.21 -67.70 -19.71
C MET A 1 0.91 -66.81 -20.21
N ALA A 2 1.42 -65.93 -19.34
CA ALA A 2 2.68 -65.14 -19.43
C ALA A 2 2.87 -64.21 -20.66
N CYS A 3 3.46 -63.01 -20.61
CA CYS A 3 4.14 -62.30 -19.53
C CYS A 3 4.20 -60.80 -19.87
N CYS A 4 4.00 -59.97 -18.85
CA CYS A 4 3.92 -58.52 -18.91
C CYS A 4 5.25 -57.83 -19.25
N GLY A 5 5.19 -56.80 -20.11
CA GLY A 5 6.32 -56.01 -20.63
C GLY A 5 7.01 -55.09 -19.62
N GLN A 6 7.77 -55.67 -18.69
CA GLN A 6 8.71 -54.96 -17.83
C GLN A 6 9.90 -54.41 -18.64
N ARG A 7 9.79 -53.19 -19.17
CA ARG A 7 10.94 -52.29 -19.40
C ARG A 7 10.49 -50.92 -19.92
N ARG A 8 10.22 -49.99 -18.98
CA ARG A 8 10.46 -48.53 -19.13
C ARG A 8 10.26 -47.75 -17.81
N GLN A 9 10.44 -48.39 -16.64
CA GLN A 9 10.46 -47.74 -15.33
C GLN A 9 11.76 -46.94 -15.07
N GLN A 10 12.30 -46.25 -16.06
CA GLN A 10 13.46 -45.37 -15.91
C GLN A 10 13.20 -44.06 -16.64
N ALA A 11 12.04 -43.46 -16.36
CA ALA A 11 11.86 -42.03 -16.55
C ALA A 11 12.62 -41.34 -15.41
N GLY A 12 13.34 -40.28 -15.76
CA GLY A 12 14.39 -39.64 -14.99
C GLY A 12 14.08 -39.41 -13.52
N ARG A 13 15.14 -39.54 -12.73
CA ARG A 13 15.28 -39.13 -11.33
C ARG A 13 14.40 -37.92 -10.98
N PRO A 14 13.67 -37.93 -9.84
CA PRO A 14 13.09 -36.71 -9.33
C PRO A 14 14.24 -35.72 -9.08
N ILE A 15 14.20 -34.58 -9.77
CA ILE A 15 15.03 -33.43 -9.44
C ILE A 15 14.68 -33.09 -7.98
N PRO A 16 15.65 -33.06 -7.05
CA PRO A 16 15.39 -32.47 -5.75
C PRO A 16 15.16 -30.98 -6.00
N VAL A 17 13.88 -30.59 -6.10
CA VAL A 17 13.49 -29.18 -6.05
C VAL A 17 13.94 -28.72 -4.67
N ARG A 18 15.06 -27.98 -4.64
CA ARG A 18 15.54 -27.32 -3.42
C ARG A 18 14.41 -26.41 -2.95
N GLN A 19 13.69 -26.86 -1.94
CA GLN A 19 12.89 -26.05 -1.05
C GLN A 19 13.85 -25.08 -0.35
N ALA A 20 14.00 -23.89 -0.91
CA ALA A 20 14.57 -22.75 -0.22
C ALA A 20 14.16 -21.49 -0.99
N ASN A 21 13.00 -20.95 -0.64
CA ASN A 21 12.78 -19.53 -0.46
C ASN A 21 11.33 -19.33 0.02
N ASN A 22 11.16 -19.47 1.34
CA ASN A 22 10.08 -18.73 2.01
C ASN A 22 10.25 -17.25 1.62
N PRO A 23 9.25 -16.59 1.01
CA PRO A 23 9.16 -15.15 1.14
C PRO A 23 8.77 -14.89 2.59
N GLY A 24 9.77 -14.88 3.48
CA GLY A 24 9.60 -14.27 4.80
C GLY A 24 9.08 -12.85 4.58
N PRO A 25 8.23 -12.32 5.48
CA PRO A 25 7.70 -10.97 5.32
C PRO A 25 8.90 -10.04 5.20
N ALA A 26 9.02 -9.37 4.06
CA ALA A 26 10.01 -8.34 3.86
C ALA A 26 9.88 -7.37 5.03
N ARG A 27 10.85 -7.41 5.95
CA ARG A 27 11.03 -6.35 6.95
C ARG A 27 11.41 -5.13 6.13
N SER A 28 10.39 -4.40 5.69
CA SER A 28 10.51 -3.03 5.22
C SER A 28 11.32 -2.32 6.28
N VAL A 29 12.58 -2.01 5.96
CA VAL A 29 13.44 -1.24 6.83
C VAL A 29 12.71 0.09 6.99
N SER A 30 12.06 0.27 8.14
CA SER A 30 11.39 1.52 8.50
C SER A 30 12.48 2.57 8.60
N ARG A 31 12.84 3.17 7.47
CA ARG A 31 13.73 4.32 7.43
C ARG A 31 13.08 5.33 8.36
N PRO A 32 13.78 5.87 9.37
CA PRO A 32 13.22 6.93 10.20
C PRO A 32 12.87 8.07 9.23
N VAL A 33 11.58 8.19 8.92
CA VAL A 33 11.05 9.35 8.22
C VAL A 33 11.29 10.46 9.23
N ALA A 34 12.27 11.31 8.95
CA ALA A 34 12.41 12.60 9.63
C ALA A 34 11.00 13.19 9.74
N PRO A 35 10.59 13.74 10.89
CA PRO A 35 9.19 14.09 11.16
C PRO A 35 8.69 14.95 10.02
N SER A 36 7.95 14.32 9.10
CA SER A 36 7.37 15.00 7.97
C SER A 36 6.31 15.86 8.61
N ARG A 37 6.52 17.17 8.60
CA ARG A 37 5.52 18.09 9.10
C ARG A 37 4.23 17.81 8.32
N THR A 38 3.21 17.33 9.00
CA THR A 38 1.91 17.00 8.44
C THR A 38 0.87 17.95 9.02
N GLY A 39 -0.09 18.37 8.19
CA GLY A 39 -1.31 19.03 8.62
C GLY A 39 -2.47 18.04 8.52
N ALA A 40 -3.41 18.07 9.45
CA ALA A 40 -4.61 17.26 9.34
C ALA A 40 -5.73 18.03 8.63
N PHE A 41 -6.46 17.35 7.76
CA PHE A 41 -7.62 17.90 7.07
C PHE A 41 -8.82 17.01 7.29
N GLN A 42 -9.96 17.63 7.53
CA GLN A 42 -11.25 16.96 7.62
C GLN A 42 -12.07 17.27 6.37
N TYR A 43 -12.68 16.23 5.80
CA TYR A 43 -13.59 16.35 4.68
C TYR A 43 -15.04 16.43 5.17
N PHE A 44 -15.78 17.45 4.73
CA PHE A 44 -17.16 17.74 5.15
C PHE A 44 -18.19 17.59 4.03
N GLY A 45 -17.82 16.97 2.90
CA GLY A 45 -18.78 16.71 1.82
C GLY A 45 -19.67 15.51 2.12
N LYS A 46 -20.36 15.00 1.09
CA LYS A 46 -21.41 13.97 1.24
C LYS A 46 -20.96 12.56 0.85
N THR A 47 -19.83 12.42 0.16
CA THR A 47 -19.37 11.16 -0.45
C THR A 47 -17.93 10.83 -0.02
N ALA A 48 -17.34 9.77 -0.57
CA ALA A 48 -15.88 9.64 -0.52
C ALA A 48 -15.21 10.70 -1.42
N LEU A 49 -14.01 11.15 -1.05
CA LEU A 49 -13.17 12.05 -1.85
C LEU A 49 -11.75 11.51 -1.90
N THR A 50 -11.10 11.57 -3.07
CA THR A 50 -9.66 11.33 -3.18
C THR A 50 -9.01 12.55 -3.80
N VAL A 51 -7.97 13.07 -3.16
CA VAL A 51 -7.20 14.22 -3.66
C VAL A 51 -5.75 13.81 -3.86
N ILE A 52 -5.16 14.28 -4.95
CA ILE A 52 -3.75 14.08 -5.26
C ILE A 52 -3.01 15.35 -4.87
N GLY A 53 -2.05 15.23 -3.95
CA GLY A 53 -1.18 16.34 -3.59
C GLY A 53 -0.35 16.80 -4.79
N PRO A 54 -0.38 18.08 -5.18
CA PRO A 54 0.35 18.54 -6.37
C PRO A 54 1.87 18.50 -6.18
N VAL A 55 2.37 18.66 -4.95
CA VAL A 55 3.81 18.67 -4.65
C VAL A 55 4.29 17.27 -4.27
N SER A 56 3.61 16.61 -3.33
CA SER A 56 4.05 15.29 -2.87
C SER A 56 3.63 14.14 -3.79
N ARG A 57 2.68 14.37 -4.70
CA ARG A 57 2.03 13.34 -5.55
C ARG A 57 1.35 12.22 -4.75
N ARG A 58 1.10 12.43 -3.45
CA ARG A 58 0.41 11.48 -2.58
C ARG A 58 -1.09 11.49 -2.83
N HIS A 59 -1.70 10.32 -2.73
CA HIS A 59 -3.15 10.16 -2.79
C HIS A 59 -3.72 10.20 -1.38
N TYR A 60 -4.51 11.22 -1.07
CA TYR A 60 -5.22 11.39 0.18
C TYR A 60 -6.67 10.97 -0.02
N ARG A 61 -7.08 9.85 0.58
CA ARG A 61 -8.44 9.29 0.46
C ARG A 61 -9.25 9.55 1.72
N PHE A 62 -10.30 10.31 1.57
CA PHE A 62 -11.38 10.51 2.55
C PHE A 62 -12.47 9.48 2.27
N SER A 63 -12.63 8.49 3.16
CA SER A 63 -13.56 7.37 2.98
C SER A 63 -15.03 7.77 3.19
N HIS A 64 -15.29 8.76 4.04
CA HIS A 64 -16.64 9.20 4.41
C HIS A 64 -16.66 10.68 4.82
N PRO A 65 -17.84 11.31 4.90
CA PRO A 65 -18.01 12.61 5.55
C PRO A 65 -17.44 12.60 6.97
N GLY A 66 -16.73 13.65 7.34
CA GLY A 66 -16.03 13.80 8.61
C GLY A 66 -14.70 13.05 8.71
N ALA A 67 -14.27 12.30 7.68
CA ALA A 67 -12.97 11.63 7.69
C ALA A 67 -11.83 12.64 7.79
N VAL A 68 -10.85 12.33 8.64
CA VAL A 68 -9.64 13.13 8.85
C VAL A 68 -8.46 12.40 8.22
N VAL A 69 -7.67 13.11 7.43
CA VAL A 69 -6.47 12.57 6.76
C VAL A 69 -5.29 13.50 7.02
N GLU A 70 -4.14 12.90 7.33
CA GLU A 70 -2.88 13.63 7.42
C GLU A 70 -2.32 13.93 6.04
N ILE A 71 -1.98 15.19 5.81
CA ILE A 71 -1.54 15.75 4.55
C ILE A 71 -0.15 16.34 4.74
N ASP A 72 0.73 16.17 3.75
CA ASP A 72 2.04 16.81 3.73
C ASP A 72 1.89 18.34 3.77
N LEU A 73 2.63 19.03 4.66
CA LEU A 73 2.58 20.49 4.76
C LEU A 73 2.81 21.21 3.42
N ARG A 74 3.55 20.59 2.49
CA ARG A 74 3.80 21.17 1.15
C ARG A 74 2.54 21.22 0.28
N ASP A 75 1.60 20.30 0.48
CA ASP A 75 0.35 20.25 -0.29
C ASP A 75 -0.79 21.06 0.35
N VAL A 76 -0.64 21.45 1.63
CA VAL A 76 -1.65 22.22 2.41
C VAL A 76 -2.19 23.46 1.69
N PRO A 77 -1.38 24.37 1.12
CA PRO A 77 -1.93 25.57 0.46
C PRO A 77 -2.82 25.22 -0.73
N SER A 78 -2.52 24.13 -1.45
CA SER A 78 -3.33 23.66 -2.57
C SER A 78 -4.59 22.92 -2.13
N LEU A 79 -4.56 22.25 -0.98
CA LEU A 79 -5.72 21.54 -0.41
C LEU A 79 -6.66 22.48 0.36
N ALA A 80 -6.16 23.61 0.86
CA ALA A 80 -6.96 24.62 1.55
C ALA A 80 -7.98 25.33 0.63
N VAL A 81 -7.75 25.32 -0.69
CA VAL A 81 -8.69 25.88 -1.68
C VAL A 81 -9.72 24.85 -2.18
N VAL A 82 -9.59 23.58 -1.81
CA VAL A 82 -10.54 22.54 -2.23
C VAL A 82 -11.83 22.69 -1.43
N PRO A 83 -13.00 22.79 -2.10
CA PRO A 83 -14.27 22.92 -1.41
C PRO A 83 -14.55 21.71 -0.52
N ASN A 84 -15.17 21.95 0.64
CA ASN A 84 -15.48 20.94 1.66
C ASN A 84 -14.27 20.28 2.34
N LEU A 85 -13.06 20.81 2.17
CA LEU A 85 -11.91 20.46 3.01
C LEU A 85 -11.64 21.59 4.02
N ARG A 86 -11.39 21.21 5.27
CA ARG A 86 -11.00 22.16 6.32
C ARG A 86 -9.78 21.63 7.05
N GLN A 87 -8.80 22.48 7.27
CA GLN A 87 -7.66 22.14 8.11
C GLN A 87 -8.13 22.03 9.57
N VAL A 88 -7.73 20.94 10.23
CA VAL A 88 -7.94 20.74 11.66
C VAL A 88 -6.58 20.74 12.34
N GLN A 89 -6.47 21.48 13.45
CA GLN A 89 -5.28 21.37 14.30
C GLN A 89 -5.39 20.06 15.06
N THR A 90 -4.50 19.12 14.75
CA THR A 90 -4.22 18.01 15.68
C THR A 90 -3.42 18.62 16.82
N GLY A 91 -4.08 18.86 17.95
CA GLY A 91 -3.47 19.41 19.17
C GLY A 91 -2.59 18.42 19.89
#